data_AF-A0A963JR85-F1
#
_entry.id   AF-A0A963JR85-F1
#
_cell.length_a   1.000
_cell.length_b   1.000
_cell.length_c   1.000
_cell.angle_alpha   90.00
_cell.angle_beta   90.00
_cell.angle_gamma   90.00
#
_symmetry.space_group_name_H-M   'P 1'
#
loop_
_entity.id
_entity.type
_entity.pdbx_description
1 polymer ?
#
loop_
_entity_poly.entity_id
_entity_poly.type
_entity_poly.pdbx_seq_one_letter_code
_entity_poly.pdbx_strand_id
1 'polypeptide(L)' 'MPFDPTARPLTAIEARVLATLMEKARTVPDSYPLSLNAVVTGCNQKTTRDPVMNLGDAQVQEALDALKLLSLV' A
#
# COMPACT_ATOMS: atom_id res chain seq x y z
N MET A 1 5.18 22.35 2.38
CA MET A 1 4.52 21.34 3.22
C MET A 1 5.23 21.35 4.56
N PRO A 2 4.59 21.73 5.69
CA PRO A 2 5.25 21.63 6.98
C PRO A 2 5.30 20.16 7.38
N PHE A 3 6.48 19.70 7.77
CA PHE A 3 6.67 18.41 8.43
C PHE A 3 5.89 18.44 9.75
N ASP A 4 4.92 17.55 9.93
CA ASP A 4 4.28 17.33 11.23
C ASP A 4 5.17 16.36 12.02
N PRO A 5 5.86 16.82 13.08
CA PRO A 5 6.76 15.98 13.87
C PRO A 5 6.04 14.89 14.66
N THR A 6 4.70 14.89 14.70
CA THR A 6 3.89 13.81 15.28
C THR A 6 3.50 12.74 14.26
N ALA A 7 3.64 13.04 12.97
CA ALA A 7 3.36 12.08 11.90
C ALA A 7 4.47 11.03 11.86
N ARG A 8 4.17 9.85 12.39
CA ARG A 8 5.04 8.67 12.27
C ARG A 8 5.30 8.42 10.77
N PRO A 9 6.56 8.30 10.33
CA PRO A 9 6.85 7.91 8.96
C PRO A 9 6.33 6.50 8.68
N LEU A 10 5.77 6.30 7.48
CA LEU A 10 5.35 4.99 7.03
C LEU A 10 6.56 4.08 6.83
N THR A 11 6.41 2.80 7.15
CA THR A 11 7.40 1.80 6.75
C THR A 11 7.42 1.63 5.23
N ALA A 12 8.48 1.04 4.69
CA ALA A 12 8.58 0.79 3.24
C ALA A 12 7.42 -0.08 2.71
N ILE A 13 6.92 -1.01 3.54
CA ILE A 13 5.79 -1.89 3.21
C ILE A 13 4.47 -1.11 3.25
N GLU A 14 4.22 -0.33 4.30
CA GLU A 14 3.04 0.54 4.42
C GLU A 14 2.95 1.52 3.24
N ALA A 15 4.06 2.19 2.93
CA ALA A 15 4.13 3.10 1.79
C ALA A 15 3.83 2.39 0.45
N ARG A 16 4.34 1.17 0.26
CA ARG A 16 4.08 0.36 -0.94
C ARG A 16 2.61 -0.05 -1.07
N VAL A 17 2.00 -0.50 0.02
CA VAL A 17 0.59 -0.89 0.06
C VAL A 17 -0.30 0.30 -0.24
N LEU A 18 -0.08 1.43 0.46
CA LEU A 18 -0.83 2.66 0.23
C LEU A 18 -0.70 3.16 -1.21
N ALA A 19 0.52 3.22 -1.75
CA ALA A 19 0.75 3.65 -3.12
C ALA A 19 0.08 2.72 -4.15
N THR A 20 0.06 1.40 -3.90
CA THR A 20 -0.65 0.44 -4.75
C THR A 20 -2.15 0.69 -4.72
N LEU A 21 -2.73 0.94 -3.54
CA LEU A 21 -4.15 1.28 -3.41
C LEU A 21 -4.49 2.61 -4.10
N MET A 22 -3.63 3.63 -4.01
CA MET A 22 -3.87 4.90 -4.70
C MET A 22 -3.78 4.76 -6.23
N GLU A 23 -2.78 4.02 -6.71
CA GLU A 23 -2.57 3.78 -8.14
C GLU A 23 -3.76 3.04 -8.75
N LYS A 24 -4.17 1.92 -8.15
CA LYS A 24 -5.23 1.08 -8.71
C LYS A 24 -6.60 1.75 -8.55
N ALA A 25 -6.85 2.57 -7.53
CA ALA A 25 -8.12 3.29 -7.39
C ALA A 25 -8.35 4.25 -8.56
N ARG A 26 -7.26 4.83 -9.07
CA ARG A 26 -7.28 5.75 -10.20
C ARG A 26 -7.25 5.04 -11.56
N THR A 27 -6.52 3.95 -11.68
CA THR A 27 -6.27 3.29 -12.98
C THR A 27 -7.23 2.14 -13.28
N VAL A 28 -7.81 1.52 -12.25
CA VAL A 28 -8.74 0.38 -12.38
C VAL A 28 -9.88 0.52 -11.35
N PRO A 29 -10.71 1.57 -11.44
CA PRO A 29 -11.75 1.86 -10.45
C PRO A 29 -12.79 0.73 -10.31
N ASP A 30 -13.07 -0.01 -11.39
CA ASP A 30 -14.06 -1.11 -11.38
C ASP A 30 -13.64 -2.30 -10.53
N SER A 31 -12.35 -2.43 -10.20
CA SER A 31 -11.84 -3.49 -9.33
C SER A 31 -11.86 -3.12 -7.85
N TYR A 32 -12.40 -1.96 -7.48
CA TYR A 32 -12.45 -1.51 -6.10
C TYR A 32 -13.72 -1.93 -5.37
N PRO A 33 -13.61 -2.32 -4.08
CA PRO A 33 -12.38 -2.45 -3.29
C PRO A 33 -11.53 -3.67 -3.69
N LEU A 34 -10.20 -3.52 -3.65
CA LEU A 34 -9.27 -4.63 -3.97
C LEU A 34 -9.30 -5.72 -2.90
N SER A 35 -9.18 -6.97 -3.32
CA SER A 35 -8.91 -8.11 -2.42
C SER A 35 -7.45 -8.11 -1.92
N LEU A 36 -7.17 -8.80 -0.81
CA LEU A 36 -5.80 -8.93 -0.28
C LEU A 36 -4.81 -9.44 -1.34
N ASN A 37 -5.18 -10.48 -2.08
CA ASN A 37 -4.35 -11.04 -3.15
C ASN A 37 -4.08 -10.02 -4.29
N ALA A 38 -5.06 -9.19 -4.63
CA ALA A 38 -4.88 -8.13 -5.62
C ALA A 38 -3.90 -7.05 -5.12
N VAL A 39 -3.94 -6.71 -3.83
CA VAL A 39 -2.97 -5.80 -3.21
C VAL A 39 -1.57 -6.40 -3.18
N VAL A 40 -1.41 -7.67 -2.77
CA VAL A 40 -0.13 -8.40 -2.79
C VAL A 40 0.46 -8.41 -4.21
N THR A 41 -0.35 -8.81 -5.19
CA THR A 41 0.05 -8.83 -6.61
C THR A 41 0.47 -7.44 -7.08
N GLY A 42 -0.27 -6.40 -6.70
CA GLY A 42 0.04 -5.01 -7.01
C GLY A 42 1.35 -4.51 -6.35
N CYS A 43 1.63 -4.93 -5.13
CA CYS A 43 2.85 -4.54 -4.42
C CYS A 43 4.11 -5.15 -5.03
N ASN A 44 3.98 -6.38 -5.56
CA ASN A 44 5.05 -7.19 -6.14
C ASN A 44 5.17 -7.05 -7.67
N GLN A 45 4.49 -6.06 -8.28
CA GLN A 45 4.62 -5.80 -9.71
C GLN A 45 6.08 -5.50 -10.09
N LYS A 46 6.51 -6.04 -11.24
CA LYS A 46 7.87 -5.84 -11.77
C LYS A 46 8.05 -4.49 -12.48
N THR A 47 6.95 -3.82 -12.79
CA THR A 47 6.92 -2.53 -13.46
C THR A 47 6.38 -1.46 -12.51
N THR A 48 6.84 -0.22 -12.67
CA THR A 48 6.38 0.91 -11.86
C THR A 48 6.54 0.68 -10.35
N ARG A 49 7.56 -0.09 -9.95
CA ARG A 49 7.95 -0.34 -8.56
C ARG A 49 9.46 -0.19 -8.45
N ASP A 50 9.90 0.64 -7.52
CA ASP A 50 11.31 0.81 -7.18
C ASP A 50 11.44 0.95 -5.65
N PRO A 51 12.09 0.00 -4.93
CA PRO A 51 12.59 -1.27 -5.45
C PRO A 51 11.46 -2.26 -5.77
N VAL A 52 11.71 -3.24 -6.63
CA VAL A 52 10.83 -4.40 -6.76
C VAL A 52 10.84 -5.16 -5.42
N MET A 53 9.66 -5.50 -4.92
CA MET A 53 9.49 -6.21 -3.64
C MET A 53 8.88 -7.59 -3.88
N ASN A 54 9.02 -8.47 -2.88
CA ASN A 54 8.36 -9.77 -2.81
C ASN A 54 7.72 -9.94 -1.43
N LEU A 55 6.58 -9.27 -1.23
CA LEU A 55 5.82 -9.27 0.01
C LEU A 55 4.87 -10.47 0.06
N GLY A 56 4.75 -11.10 1.22
CA GLY A 56 3.73 -12.12 1.49
C GLY A 56 2.42 -11.53 2.03
N ASP A 57 1.36 -12.33 2.02
CA ASP A 57 0.02 -11.94 2.50
C ASP A 57 0.03 -11.38 3.92
N ALA A 58 0.76 -12.02 4.84
CA ALA A 58 0.84 -11.58 6.23
C ALA A 58 1.44 -10.17 6.38
N GLN A 59 2.49 -9.86 5.61
CA GLN A 59 3.15 -8.55 5.65
C GLN A 59 2.24 -7.45 5.07
N VAL A 60 1.52 -7.77 4.00
CA VAL A 60 0.56 -6.84 3.39
C VAL A 60 -0.65 -6.62 4.30
N GLN A 61 -1.15 -7.67 4.94
CA GLN A 61 -2.25 -7.60 5.88
C GLN A 61 -1.88 -6.75 7.11
N GLU A 62 -0.71 -6.99 7.70
CA GLU A 62 -0.21 -6.19 8.83
C GLU A 62 -0.08 -4.70 8.46
N ALA A 63 0.45 -4.40 7.26
CA ALA A 63 0.54 -3.04 6.77
C ALA A 63 -0.84 -2.40 6.52
N LEU A 64 -1.80 -3.14 5.97
CA LEU A 64 -3.19 -2.66 5.82
C LEU A 64 -3.80 -2.31 7.18
N ASP A 65 -3.62 -3.16 8.18
CA ASP A 65 -4.17 -2.92 9.51
C ASP A 65 -3.51 -1.74 10.21
N ALA A 66 -2.18 -1.56 10.06
CA ALA A 66 -1.49 -0.38 10.54
C ALA A 66 -1.98 0.91 9.85
N LEU A 67 -2.20 0.88 8.53
CA LEU A 67 -2.71 2.03 7.77
C LEU A 67 -4.15 2.40 8.16
N LYS A 68 -5.01 1.43 8.47
CA LYS A 68 -6.37 1.69 8.99
C LYS A 68 -6.34 2.40 10.34
N LEU A 69 -5.42 2.03 11.24
CA LEU A 69 -5.24 2.71 12.52
C LEU A 69 -4.83 4.19 12.35
N LEU A 70 -4.13 4.49 11.26
CA LEU A 70 -3.77 5.86 10.86
C LEU A 70 -4.87 6.55 10.03
N SER A 71 -6.01 5.89 9.77
CA SER A 71 -7.10 6.38 8.93
C SER A 71 -6.67 6.76 7.50
N LEU A 72 -5.69 6.04 6.94
CA LEU A 72 -5.16 6.30 5.60
C LEU A 72 -5.78 5.42 4.50
N VAL A 73 -6.51 4.36 4.88
CA VAL A 73 -7.17 3.40 3.97
C VAL A 73 -8.51 2.94 4.52
#